data_AF-A0A7X6YS82-F1
#
_entry.id   AF-A0A7X6YS82-F1
#
_cell.length_a   1.000
_cell.length_b   1.000
_cell.length_c   1.000
_cell.angle_alpha   90.00
_cell.angle_beta   90.00
_cell.angle_gamma   90.00
#
_symmetry.space_group_name_H-M   'P 1'
#
loop_
_entity.id
_entity.type
_entity.pdbx_description
1 polymer ?
#
loop_
_entity_poly.entity_id
_entity_poly.type
_entity_poly.pdbx_seq_one_letter_code
_entity_poly.pdbx_strand_id
1 'polypeptide(L)'
;IAKSYPFSQVVGMEDNQKFLKIAKTKRRRSMLPNLEFVSLANLPTYTDYHDLVTLFFALSGRTETDIKEILLAIKPTLKIRGKLLIVDFEPDKIDRAGLILGLYLSLFYKKGSTFSFDTLFEETGYQIIK
;
A
#
# COMPACT_ATOMS: atom_id res chain seq x y z
N ILE A 1 -1.01 -3.71 13.17
CA ILE A 1 0.01 -4.71 12.77
C ILE A 1 1.11 -4.81 13.83
N ALA A 2 2.09 -3.89 13.91
CA ALA A 2 3.24 -4.03 14.83
C ALA A 2 2.89 -4.34 16.30
N LYS A 3 1.87 -3.69 16.86
CA LYS A 3 1.39 -3.95 18.24
C LYS A 3 0.75 -5.34 18.40
N SER A 4 0.05 -5.83 17.37
CA SER A 4 -0.68 -7.10 17.38
C SER A 4 0.22 -8.29 17.10
N TYR A 5 1.34 -8.08 16.43
CA TYR A 5 2.31 -9.10 16.04
C TYR A 5 3.71 -8.71 16.53
N PRO A 6 3.99 -8.83 17.85
CA PRO A 6 5.20 -8.32 18.47
C PRO A 6 6.49 -9.01 18.00
N PHE A 7 6.39 -10.24 17.47
CA PHE A 7 7.52 -11.00 16.92
C PHE A 7 7.83 -10.67 15.45
N SER A 8 6.94 -9.96 14.76
CA SER A 8 7.17 -9.54 13.37
C SER A 8 7.97 -8.25 13.32
N GLN A 9 8.96 -8.19 12.43
CA GLN A 9 9.59 -6.92 12.03
C GLN A 9 8.67 -6.20 11.04
N VAL A 10 8.33 -4.95 11.33
CA VAL A 10 7.44 -4.13 10.50
C VAL A 10 8.22 -2.92 10.00
N VAL A 11 8.19 -2.71 8.69
CA VAL A 11 8.80 -1.55 8.03
C VAL A 11 7.70 -0.68 7.46
N GLY A 12 7.50 0.51 8.01
CA GLY A 12 6.67 1.54 7.41
C GLY A 12 7.46 2.37 6.42
N MET A 13 6.94 2.56 5.21
CA MET A 13 7.59 3.34 4.16
C MET A 13 6.71 4.54 3.77
N GLU A 14 7.32 5.69 3.59
CA GLU A 14 6.64 6.96 3.28
C GLU A 14 7.58 7.83 2.44
N ASP A 15 7.06 8.46 1.39
CA ASP A 15 7.83 9.37 0.53
C ASP A 15 7.82 10.81 1.08
N ASN A 16 6.74 11.20 1.77
CA ASN A 16 6.61 12.51 2.37
C ASN A 16 7.41 12.62 3.69
N GLN A 17 8.50 13.39 3.65
CA GLN A 17 9.39 13.59 4.81
C GLN A 17 8.67 14.13 6.06
N LYS A 18 7.61 14.92 5.89
CA LYS A 18 6.81 15.44 7.02
C LYS A 18 6.02 14.31 7.68
N PHE A 19 5.34 13.46 6.90
CA PHE A 19 4.60 12.31 7.42
C PHE A 19 5.53 11.26 8.01
N LEU A 20 6.69 11.03 7.40
CA LEU A 20 7.72 10.15 7.93
C LEU A 20 8.20 10.61 9.32
N LYS A 21 8.42 11.92 9.52
CA LYS A 21 8.79 12.50 10.83
C LYS A 21 7.68 12.31 11.88
N ILE A 22 6.42 12.48 11.49
CA ILE A 22 5.27 12.26 12.36
C ILE A 22 5.18 10.78 12.76
N ALA A 23 5.32 9.86 11.80
CA ALA A 23 5.27 8.42 12.02
C ALA A 23 6.38 7.94 12.98
N LYS A 24 7.63 8.38 12.74
CA LYS A 24 8.77 8.11 13.66
C LYS A 24 8.50 8.62 15.08
N THR A 25 7.83 9.76 15.23
CA THR A 25 7.47 10.31 16.54
C THR A 25 6.37 9.49 17.22
N LYS A 26 5.35 9.07 16.47
CA LYS A 26 4.29 8.18 16.96
C LYS A 26 4.84 6.80 17.40
N ARG A 27 5.77 6.22 16.63
CA ARG A 27 6.47 4.97 16.99
C ARG A 27 7.16 5.09 18.34
N ARG A 28 7.97 6.16 18.55
CA ARG A 28 8.68 6.40 19.80
C ARG A 28 7.74 6.48 21.01
N ARG A 29 6.65 7.23 20.88
CA ARG A 29 5.63 7.37 21.95
C ARG A 29 4.90 6.06 22.25
N SER A 30 4.72 5.21 21.24
CA SER A 30 4.02 3.93 21.37
C SER A 30 4.92 2.79 21.83
N MET A 31 6.22 3.03 22.00
CA MET A 31 7.22 2.03 22.42
C MET A 31 7.16 0.75 21.58
N LEU A 32 7.10 0.89 20.25
CA LEU A 32 7.08 -0.25 19.32
C LEU A 32 8.50 -0.51 18.78
N PRO A 33 9.29 -1.42 19.38
CA PRO A 33 10.67 -1.67 18.96
C PRO A 33 10.73 -2.38 17.61
N ASN A 34 9.75 -3.24 17.31
CA ASN A 34 9.64 -4.03 16.09
C ASN A 34 9.08 -3.26 14.88
N LEU A 35 8.91 -1.95 14.99
CA LEU A 35 8.42 -1.08 13.92
C LEU A 35 9.48 -0.07 13.55
N GLU A 36 9.91 -0.02 12.31
CA GLU A 36 10.75 1.05 11.80
C GLU A 36 10.03 1.86 10.71
N PHE A 37 10.53 3.07 10.47
CA PHE A 37 10.01 3.96 9.44
C PHE A 37 11.14 4.45 8.56
N VAL A 38 11.07 4.17 7.26
CA VAL A 38 12.10 4.51 6.26
C VAL A 38 11.50 5.26 5.08
N SER A 39 12.35 5.85 4.25
CA SER A 39 11.91 6.48 3.00
C SER A 39 11.41 5.41 2.02
N LEU A 40 10.31 5.69 1.31
CA LEU A 40 9.86 4.82 0.22
C LEU A 40 10.91 4.65 -0.89
N ALA A 41 11.81 5.61 -1.06
CA ALA A 41 12.93 5.51 -1.99
C ALA A 41 13.87 4.33 -1.70
N ASN A 42 13.81 3.75 -0.50
CA ASN A 42 14.59 2.57 -0.14
C ASN A 42 13.91 1.26 -0.57
N LEU A 43 12.68 1.26 -1.08
CA LEU A 43 11.98 0.04 -1.52
C LEU A 43 12.85 -0.88 -2.40
N PRO A 44 13.64 -0.38 -3.38
CA PRO A 44 14.48 -1.25 -4.22
C PRO A 44 15.57 -2.02 -3.46
N THR A 45 15.93 -1.63 -2.23
CA THR A 45 16.95 -2.33 -1.44
C THR A 45 16.41 -3.59 -0.74
N TYR A 46 15.10 -3.83 -0.77
CA TYR A 46 14.43 -4.92 -0.05
C TYR A 46 14.11 -6.13 -0.93
N THR A 47 15.01 -6.56 -1.81
CA THR A 47 14.78 -7.74 -2.68
C THR A 47 14.63 -9.03 -1.86
N ASP A 48 13.62 -9.86 -2.17
CA ASP A 48 13.33 -11.14 -1.49
C ASP A 48 13.27 -11.03 0.05
N TYR A 49 12.70 -9.93 0.56
CA TYR A 49 12.80 -9.57 1.97
C TYR A 49 11.47 -9.72 2.74
N HIS A 50 10.35 -9.32 2.14
CA HIS A 50 9.07 -9.23 2.85
C HIS A 50 8.21 -10.50 2.70
N ASP A 51 7.75 -11.04 3.83
CA ASP A 51 6.72 -12.10 3.84
C ASP A 51 5.32 -11.54 3.49
N LEU A 52 5.07 -10.27 3.82
CA LEU A 52 3.83 -9.55 3.56
C LEU A 52 4.14 -8.08 3.26
N VAL A 53 3.60 -7.56 2.16
CA VAL A 53 3.54 -6.13 1.87
C VAL A 53 2.09 -5.69 1.95
N THR A 54 1.84 -4.56 2.61
CA THR A 54 0.49 -3.99 2.76
C THR A 54 0.40 -2.61 2.12
N LEU A 55 -0.57 -2.40 1.24
CA LEU A 55 -0.93 -1.08 0.71
C LEU A 55 -2.24 -0.64 1.36
N PHE A 56 -2.17 0.34 2.26
CA PHE A 56 -3.34 0.92 2.93
C PHE A 56 -3.68 2.28 2.32
N PHE A 57 -4.82 2.37 1.64
CA PHE A 57 -5.32 3.59 0.99
C PHE A 57 -4.25 4.28 0.12
N ALA A 58 -3.44 3.48 -0.58
CA ALA A 58 -2.28 3.94 -1.32
C ALA A 58 -2.55 4.07 -2.82
N LEU A 59 -3.59 3.41 -3.33
CA LEU A 59 -3.95 3.30 -4.74
C LEU A 59 -5.12 4.23 -5.12
N SER A 60 -5.98 4.60 -4.16
CA SER A 60 -7.08 5.55 -4.38
C SER A 60 -6.60 6.84 -5.08
N GLY A 61 -7.26 7.19 -6.18
CA GLY A 61 -6.98 8.41 -6.95
C GLY A 61 -5.76 8.34 -7.86
N ARG A 62 -5.13 7.18 -8.00
CA ARG A 62 -4.05 6.93 -8.98
C ARG A 62 -4.61 6.41 -10.30
N THR A 63 -3.83 6.53 -11.37
CA THR A 63 -4.15 5.92 -12.66
C THR A 63 -3.81 4.44 -12.67
N GLU A 64 -4.42 3.68 -13.58
CA GLU A 64 -4.09 2.26 -13.80
C GLU A 64 -2.58 2.05 -14.03
N THR A 65 -1.95 2.91 -14.84
CA THR A 65 -0.50 2.89 -15.09
C THR A 65 0.31 3.06 -13.80
N ASP A 66 -0.03 4.05 -12.98
CA ASP A 66 0.67 4.29 -11.71
C ASP A 66 0.54 3.08 -10.77
N ILE A 67 -0.65 2.47 -10.72
CA ILE A 67 -0.90 1.29 -9.89
C ILE A 67 -0.06 0.12 -10.40
N LYS A 68 -0.02 -0.11 -11.71
CA LYS A 68 0.80 -1.15 -12.33
C LYS A 68 2.29 -0.97 -12.00
N GLU A 69 2.80 0.25 -12.08
CA GLU A 69 4.18 0.57 -11.70
C GLU A 69 4.46 0.25 -10.22
N ILE A 70 3.54 0.62 -9.32
CA ILE A 70 3.65 0.29 -7.89
C ILE A 70 3.69 -1.23 -7.67
N LEU A 71 2.77 -1.97 -8.31
CA LEU A 71 2.68 -3.43 -8.20
C LEU A 71 3.97 -4.11 -8.70
N LEU A 72 4.53 -3.64 -9.82
CA LEU A 72 5.78 -4.13 -10.37
C LEU A 72 6.99 -3.79 -9.50
N ALA A 73 7.02 -2.62 -8.86
CA ALA A 73 8.08 -2.23 -7.94
C ALA A 73 8.06 -3.05 -6.63
N ILE A 74 6.88 -3.44 -6.15
CA ILE A 74 6.71 -4.26 -4.94
C ILE A 74 7.09 -5.72 -5.18
N LYS A 75 6.76 -6.26 -6.36
CA LYS A 75 6.93 -7.68 -6.68
C LYS A 75 8.32 -8.27 -6.32
N PRO A 76 9.46 -7.65 -6.68
CA PRO A 76 10.78 -8.19 -6.34
C PRO A 76 11.10 -8.13 -4.84
N THR A 77 10.34 -7.37 -4.06
CA THR A 77 10.56 -7.23 -2.62
C THR A 77 9.93 -8.34 -1.80
N LEU A 78 8.96 -9.05 -2.37
CA LEU A 78 8.29 -10.17 -1.75
C LEU A 78 9.16 -11.42 -1.81
N LYS A 79 9.18 -12.15 -0.70
CA LYS A 79 9.76 -13.49 -0.67
C LYS A 79 9.03 -14.46 -1.59
N ILE A 80 9.66 -15.60 -1.88
CA ILE A 80 8.93 -16.76 -2.42
C ILE A 80 7.73 -17.07 -1.52
N ARG A 81 6.50 -17.05 -2.09
CA ARG A 81 5.19 -17.18 -1.40
C ARG A 81 4.77 -15.99 -0.53
N GLY A 82 5.53 -14.89 -0.54
CA GLY A 82 5.15 -13.63 0.07
C GLY A 82 3.82 -13.14 -0.47
N LYS A 83 3.09 -12.40 0.37
CA LYS A 83 1.73 -11.93 0.05
C LYS A 83 1.70 -10.41 -0.12
N LEU A 84 0.85 -9.95 -1.02
CA LEU A 84 0.46 -8.56 -1.13
C LEU A 84 -0.97 -8.43 -0.61
N LEU A 85 -1.18 -7.56 0.37
CA LEU A 85 -2.50 -7.18 0.86
C LEU A 85 -2.78 -5.73 0.47
N ILE A 86 -3.87 -5.53 -0.25
CA ILE A 86 -4.36 -4.19 -0.62
C ILE A 86 -5.62 -3.93 0.17
N VAL A 87 -5.60 -2.86 0.96
CA VAL A 87 -6.75 -2.34 1.69
C VAL A 87 -7.02 -0.96 1.13
N ASP A 88 -7.86 -0.90 0.12
CA ASP A 88 -8.19 0.33 -0.59
C ASP A 88 -9.68 0.40 -0.91
N PHE A 89 -10.12 1.55 -1.42
CA PHE A 89 -11.47 1.71 -1.91
C PHE A 89 -11.63 1.05 -3.28
N GLU A 90 -12.68 0.25 -3.43
CA GLU A 90 -13.03 -0.38 -4.69
C GLU A 90 -14.05 0.53 -5.42
N PRO A 91 -13.66 1.15 -6.54
CA PRO A 91 -14.52 2.12 -7.22
C PRO A 91 -15.84 1.51 -7.73
N ASP A 92 -15.87 0.20 -7.93
CA ASP A 92 -17.05 -0.50 -8.47
C ASP A 92 -18.07 -0.93 -7.39
N LYS A 93 -17.76 -0.74 -6.10
CA LYS A 93 -18.65 -1.11 -4.96
C LYS A 93 -19.08 0.10 -4.15
N ILE A 94 -19.44 1.19 -4.84
CA ILE A 94 -19.88 2.43 -4.22
C ILE A 94 -21.29 2.28 -3.61
N ASP A 95 -21.35 2.22 -2.29
CA ASP A 95 -22.55 2.55 -1.51
C ASP A 95 -22.66 4.08 -1.28
N ARG A 96 -23.64 4.55 -0.51
CA ARG A 96 -23.80 6.00 -0.23
C ARG A 96 -22.56 6.64 0.42
N ALA A 97 -21.78 5.89 1.21
CA ALA A 97 -20.55 6.40 1.81
C ALA A 97 -19.41 6.45 0.78
N GLY A 98 -19.34 5.46 -0.11
CA GLY A 98 -18.45 5.46 -1.28
C GLY A 98 -18.72 6.64 -2.23
N LEU A 99 -19.93 7.20 -2.23
CA LEU A 99 -20.34 8.30 -3.12
C LEU A 99 -19.80 9.65 -2.65
N ILE A 100 -19.82 9.90 -1.33
CA ILE A 100 -19.21 11.11 -0.74
C ILE A 100 -17.69 11.07 -0.90
N LEU A 101 -17.09 9.91 -0.66
CA LEU A 101 -15.66 9.73 -0.89
C LEU A 101 -15.31 9.82 -2.37
N GLY A 102 -16.11 9.23 -3.25
CA GLY A 102 -15.94 9.33 -4.71
C GLY A 102 -16.01 10.77 -5.18
N LEU A 103 -16.89 11.59 -4.61
CA LEU A 103 -16.94 13.03 -4.84
C LEU A 103 -15.68 13.74 -4.33
N TYR A 104 -15.24 13.45 -3.10
CA TYR A 104 -13.98 13.98 -2.56
C TYR A 104 -12.79 13.62 -3.45
N LEU A 105 -12.65 12.34 -3.81
CA LEU A 105 -11.59 11.87 -4.71
C LEU A 105 -11.73 12.50 -6.10
N SER A 106 -12.93 12.69 -6.65
CA SER A 106 -13.10 13.35 -7.95
C SER A 106 -12.75 14.85 -7.95
N LEU A 107 -12.88 15.51 -6.78
CA LEU A 107 -12.56 16.93 -6.60
C LEU A 107 -11.06 17.14 -6.36
N PHE A 108 -10.40 16.20 -5.69
CA PHE A 108 -9.00 16.34 -5.24
C PHE A 108 -7.99 15.42 -5.97
N TYR A 109 -8.47 14.41 -6.70
CA TYR A 109 -7.66 13.45 -7.45
C TYR A 109 -8.14 13.34 -8.91
N LYS A 110 -7.21 13.09 -9.83
CA LYS A 110 -7.48 13.12 -11.27
C LYS A 110 -8.43 11.97 -11.66
N LYS A 111 -9.50 12.35 -12.38
CA LYS A 111 -10.50 11.53 -13.05
C LYS A 111 -10.01 10.16 -13.54
N GLY A 112 -10.83 9.15 -13.25
CA GLY A 112 -11.32 8.19 -14.25
C GLY A 112 -10.32 7.14 -14.69
N SER A 113 -10.15 6.10 -13.89
CA SER A 113 -9.70 4.83 -14.43
C SER A 113 -10.70 3.76 -14.02
N THR A 114 -11.55 3.37 -14.97
CA THR A 114 -12.39 2.18 -14.90
C THR A 114 -11.49 1.00 -15.20
N PHE A 115 -10.75 0.53 -14.20
CA PHE A 115 -9.88 -0.64 -14.34
C PHE A 115 -10.32 -1.70 -13.34
N SER A 116 -10.17 -2.96 -13.74
CA SER A 116 -10.39 -4.10 -12.86
C SER A 116 -9.09 -4.44 -12.14
N PHE A 117 -9.16 -4.55 -10.81
CA PHE A 117 -8.05 -5.06 -10.01
C PHE A 117 -7.64 -6.48 -10.46
N ASP A 118 -8.61 -7.30 -10.90
CA ASP A 118 -8.33 -8.66 -11.35
C ASP A 118 -7.42 -8.67 -12.58
N THR A 119 -7.73 -7.84 -13.58
CA THR A 119 -6.89 -7.70 -14.80
C THR A 119 -5.50 -7.19 -14.45
N LEU A 120 -5.39 -6.18 -13.58
CA LEU A 120 -4.10 -5.65 -13.16
C LEU A 120 -3.24 -6.71 -12.45
N PHE A 121 -3.83 -7.53 -11.58
CA PHE A 121 -3.11 -8.58 -10.89
C PHE A 121 -2.61 -9.66 -11.85
N GLU A 122 -3.42 -10.06 -12.83
CA GLU A 122 -2.99 -10.99 -13.88
C GLU A 122 -1.81 -10.42 -14.69
N GLU A 123 -1.91 -9.17 -15.16
CA GLU A 123 -0.87 -8.53 -15.96
C GLU A 123 0.44 -8.33 -15.21
N THR A 124 0.36 -8.10 -13.90
CA THR A 124 1.54 -7.96 -13.03
C THR A 124 2.01 -9.30 -12.46
N GLY A 125 1.33 -10.40 -12.80
CA GLY A 125 1.66 -11.77 -12.44
C GLY A 125 1.51 -12.05 -10.94
N TYR A 126 0.55 -11.39 -10.29
CA TYR A 126 0.06 -11.77 -8.97
C TYR A 126 -1.08 -12.78 -9.11
N GLN A 127 -1.17 -13.71 -8.16
CA GLN A 127 -2.29 -14.63 -8.05
C GLN A 127 -3.23 -14.18 -6.94
N ILE A 128 -4.50 -14.00 -7.26
CA ILE A 128 -5.54 -13.62 -6.29
C ILE A 128 -5.86 -14.82 -5.39
N ILE A 129 -5.97 -14.55 -4.09
CA ILE A 129 -6.37 -15.53 -3.07
C ILE A 129 -7.75 -15.08 -2.60
N LYS A 130 -8.77 -15.91 -2.85
CA LYS A 130 -10.16 -15.68 -2.43
C LYS A 130 -10.48 -16.46 -1.16
#